data_AF-A0A9P9YUB8-F1
#
_entry.id   AF-A0A9P9YUB8-F1
#
_cell.length_a   1.000
_cell.length_b   1.000
_cell.length_c   1.000
_cell.angle_alpha   90.00
_cell.angle_beta   90.00
_cell.angle_gamma   90.00
#
_symmetry.space_group_name_H-M   'P 1'
#
loop_
_entity.id
_entity.type
_entity.pdbx_description
1 polymer ?
#
loop_
_entity_poly.entity_id
_entity_poly.type
_entity_poly.pdbx_seq_one_letter_code
_entity_poly.pdbx_strand_id
1 'polypeptide(L)'
;VPGFLNVTTAPFVKIGSGYYYFESKAVTWYSAFESCRQMEADLIAFESPEELNLIYKYVTEANKVALYWTSGTDLTEQGVPGFLNITTAPFVKIGSGYYFVESANKKNWFDAYESCRRMDADLITFDSLVEMNQITEYLIDTIVAQNLSLFWSSGTDFAEQDKHVWFSNGQLISSDLWLPGEPNNLHNKEHCDNLKINNGLGGLNDDRCAELHYSICEAPQPKTASFIIW
;
A
#
# COMPACT_ATOMS: atom_id res chain seq x y z
N VAL A 1 24.70 50.70 -4.54
CA VAL A 1 25.44 49.49 -4.97
C VAL A 1 24.89 48.32 -4.17
N PRO A 2 24.03 47.45 -4.73
CA PRO A 2 23.72 46.19 -4.07
C PRO A 2 24.80 45.18 -4.50
N GLY A 3 25.62 44.76 -3.53
CA GLY A 3 26.57 43.67 -3.74
C GLY A 3 25.80 42.37 -3.92
N PHE A 4 25.97 41.73 -5.07
CA PHE A 4 25.51 40.36 -5.28
C PHE A 4 26.24 39.46 -4.28
N LEU A 5 25.49 38.82 -3.38
CA LEU A 5 26.00 37.67 -2.63
C LEU A 5 26.37 36.60 -3.67
N ASN A 6 27.66 36.33 -3.83
CA ASN A 6 28.15 35.14 -4.52
C ASN A 6 27.79 33.94 -3.65
N VAL A 7 26.60 33.38 -3.84
CA VAL A 7 26.24 32.07 -3.30
C VAL A 7 27.08 31.04 -4.06
N THR A 8 28.15 30.58 -3.44
CA THR A 8 28.95 29.50 -4.01
C THR A 8 28.17 28.21 -3.87
N THR A 9 27.78 27.60 -4.99
CA THR A 9 27.09 26.30 -4.98
C THR A 9 28.06 25.13 -4.78
N ALA A 10 29.33 25.39 -4.46
CA ALA A 10 30.30 24.35 -4.14
C ALA A 10 29.87 23.62 -2.84
N PRO A 11 29.95 22.27 -2.79
CA PRO A 11 30.62 21.38 -3.73
C PRO A 11 29.75 20.86 -4.89
N PHE A 12 28.53 21.36 -5.07
CA PHE A 12 27.59 20.91 -6.10
C PHE A 12 27.90 21.48 -7.49
N VAL A 13 27.66 20.64 -8.50
CA VAL A 13 27.77 20.97 -9.93
C VAL A 13 26.38 21.08 -10.52
N LYS A 14 26.11 22.15 -11.26
CA LYS A 14 24.84 22.34 -11.97
C LYS A 14 24.78 21.48 -13.22
N ILE A 15 23.75 20.63 -13.36
CA ILE A 15 23.49 19.80 -14.54
C ILE A 15 22.01 19.94 -14.90
N GLY A 16 21.70 20.49 -16.08
CA GLY A 16 20.30 20.83 -16.42
C GLY A 16 19.70 21.83 -15.42
N SER A 17 18.55 21.48 -14.84
CA SER A 17 17.85 22.26 -13.81
C SER A 17 18.35 22.00 -12.38
N GLY A 18 19.08 20.89 -12.14
CA GLY A 18 19.48 20.44 -10.81
C GLY A 18 20.93 20.74 -10.43
N TYR A 19 21.25 20.49 -9.16
CA TYR A 19 22.59 20.62 -8.57
C TYR A 19 23.01 19.29 -7.92
N TYR A 20 24.19 18.78 -8.27
CA TYR A 20 24.60 17.42 -7.94
C TYR A 20 26.00 17.38 -7.33
N TYR A 21 26.17 16.55 -6.31
CA TYR A 21 27.47 16.25 -5.72
C TYR A 21 27.84 14.79 -6.02
N PHE A 22 29.10 14.56 -6.41
CA PHE A 22 29.61 13.22 -6.72
C PHE A 22 30.73 12.89 -5.75
N GLU A 23 30.46 11.98 -4.81
CA GLU A 23 31.44 11.51 -3.83
C GLU A 23 32.47 10.59 -4.49
N SER A 24 33.74 10.76 -4.13
CA SER A 24 34.84 9.91 -4.61
C SER A 24 35.17 8.75 -3.65
N LYS A 25 34.79 8.90 -2.38
CA LYS A 25 35.00 7.90 -1.35
C LYS A 25 33.93 6.80 -1.40
N ALA A 26 34.38 5.56 -1.57
CA ALA A 26 33.50 4.40 -1.45
C ALA A 26 33.01 4.25 0.00
N VAL A 27 31.69 4.23 0.16
CA VAL A 27 30.99 4.10 1.45
C VAL A 27 29.80 3.15 1.31
N THR A 28 29.20 2.74 2.43
CA THR A 28 27.92 2.02 2.41
C THR A 28 26.79 2.96 1.98
N TRP A 29 25.66 2.38 1.53
CA TRP A 29 24.49 3.16 1.12
C TRP A 29 24.01 4.12 2.23
N TYR A 30 23.90 3.63 3.46
CA TYR A 30 23.47 4.45 4.61
C TYR A 30 24.43 5.62 4.88
N SER A 31 25.74 5.38 4.81
CA SER A 31 26.72 6.44 4.98
C SER A 31 26.67 7.47 3.85
N ALA A 32 26.36 7.07 2.62
CA ALA A 32 26.13 8.00 1.52
C ALA A 32 24.87 8.84 1.75
N PHE A 33 23.77 8.20 2.16
CA PHE A 33 22.51 8.85 2.50
C PHE A 33 22.68 9.93 3.58
N GLU A 34 23.30 9.58 4.71
CA GLU A 34 23.57 10.54 5.79
C GLU A 34 24.51 11.67 5.35
N SER A 35 25.50 11.36 4.50
CA SER A 35 26.43 12.39 3.98
C SER A 35 25.70 13.40 3.10
N CYS A 36 24.80 12.96 2.21
CA CYS A 36 23.98 13.85 1.39
C CYS A 36 23.15 14.80 2.26
N ARG A 37 22.53 14.27 3.33
CA ARG A 37 21.69 15.06 4.24
C ARG A 37 22.45 16.07 5.07
N GLN A 38 23.68 15.75 5.47
CA GLN A 38 24.58 16.72 6.10
C GLN A 38 24.94 17.90 5.19
N MET A 39 24.76 17.76 3.87
CA MET A 39 24.95 18.82 2.88
C MET A 39 23.63 19.48 2.46
N GLU A 40 22.55 19.29 3.22
CA GLU A 40 21.19 19.79 2.88
C GLU A 40 20.72 19.30 1.49
N ALA A 41 21.11 18.07 1.13
CA ALA A 41 20.73 17.38 -0.09
C ALA A 41 20.25 15.95 0.21
N ASP A 42 19.79 15.23 -0.82
CA ASP A 42 19.44 13.81 -0.71
C ASP A 42 20.20 12.99 -1.77
N LEU A 43 20.17 11.66 -1.62
CA LEU A 43 20.58 10.76 -2.71
C LEU A 43 19.66 10.97 -3.92
N ILE A 44 20.23 10.91 -5.12
CA ILE A 44 19.48 11.18 -6.34
C ILE A 44 18.35 10.16 -6.58
N ALA A 45 17.13 10.68 -6.77
CA ALA A 45 16.00 9.98 -7.38
C ALA A 45 15.82 10.55 -8.80
N PHE A 46 15.96 9.73 -9.84
CA PHE A 46 15.73 10.19 -11.19
C PHE A 46 14.23 10.35 -11.45
N GLU A 47 13.78 11.57 -11.73
CA GLU A 47 12.37 11.88 -11.98
C GLU A 47 12.01 11.74 -13.47
N SER A 48 13.02 11.66 -14.34
CA SER A 48 12.82 11.53 -15.79
C SER A 48 14.01 10.85 -16.51
N PRO A 49 13.77 10.21 -17.68
CA PRO A 49 14.84 9.72 -18.55
C PRO A 49 15.80 10.83 -19.02
N GLU A 50 15.31 12.05 -19.19
CA GLU A 50 16.10 13.21 -19.61
C GLU A 50 17.16 13.57 -18.57
N GLU A 51 16.77 13.61 -17.29
CA GLU A 51 17.67 13.87 -16.17
C GLU A 51 18.77 12.82 -16.07
N LEU A 52 18.39 11.53 -16.17
CA LEU A 52 19.33 10.41 -16.19
C LEU A 52 20.37 10.55 -17.31
N ASN A 53 19.92 10.88 -18.53
CA ASN A 53 20.78 11.03 -19.69
C ASN A 53 21.77 12.21 -19.53
N LEU A 54 21.33 13.34 -18.97
CA LEU A 54 22.20 14.49 -18.71
C LEU A 54 23.31 14.16 -17.72
N ILE A 55 22.98 13.45 -16.65
CA ILE A 55 23.93 13.04 -15.61
C ILE A 55 24.90 11.99 -16.16
N TYR A 56 24.38 11.00 -16.89
CA TYR A 56 25.21 10.00 -17.56
C TYR A 56 26.25 10.66 -18.48
N LYS A 57 25.81 11.58 -19.34
CA LYS A 57 26.69 12.35 -20.23
C LYS A 57 27.78 13.10 -19.45
N TYR A 58 27.41 13.83 -18.39
CA TYR A 58 28.36 14.56 -17.56
C TYR A 58 29.40 13.65 -16.92
N VAL A 59 28.98 12.53 -16.33
CA VAL A 59 29.87 11.58 -15.65
C VAL A 59 30.87 10.96 -16.64
N THR A 60 30.42 10.62 -17.86
CA THR A 60 31.30 10.10 -18.92
C THR A 60 32.29 11.16 -19.41
N GLU A 61 31.84 12.37 -19.71
CA GLU A 61 32.69 13.46 -20.22
C GLU A 61 33.71 13.95 -19.18
N ALA A 62 33.33 13.96 -17.90
CA ALA A 62 34.20 14.35 -16.79
C ALA A 62 35.14 13.20 -16.33
N ASN A 63 35.11 12.03 -17.00
CA ASN A 63 35.85 10.83 -16.62
C ASN A 63 35.62 10.40 -15.16
N LYS A 64 34.38 10.56 -14.68
CA LYS A 64 33.93 10.17 -13.33
C LYS A 64 33.20 8.82 -13.32
N VAL A 65 33.45 7.96 -14.30
CA VAL A 65 32.71 6.70 -14.47
C VAL A 65 32.96 5.76 -13.28
N ALA A 66 31.96 5.60 -12.43
CA ALA A 66 31.98 4.76 -11.23
C ALA A 66 30.57 4.25 -10.89
N LEU A 67 30.49 3.34 -9.91
CA LEU A 67 29.21 2.95 -9.30
C LEU A 67 28.87 3.94 -8.19
N TYR A 68 27.72 4.59 -8.31
CA TYR A 68 27.20 5.54 -7.33
C TYR A 68 25.95 4.98 -6.67
N TRP A 69 25.81 5.21 -5.35
CA TRP A 69 24.54 4.99 -4.67
C TRP A 69 23.52 6.02 -5.16
N THR A 70 22.31 5.54 -5.42
CA THR A 70 21.14 6.37 -5.72
C THR A 70 20.10 6.14 -4.62
N SER A 71 19.03 6.92 -4.61
CA SER A 71 17.95 6.75 -3.64
C SER A 71 17.14 5.46 -3.88
N GLY A 72 17.34 4.77 -5.01
CA GLY A 72 16.70 3.50 -5.32
C GLY A 72 17.05 2.45 -4.27
N THR A 73 16.07 2.13 -3.42
CA THR A 73 16.20 1.12 -2.37
C THR A 73 14.94 0.27 -2.31
N ASP A 74 15.10 -1.03 -2.14
CA ASP A 74 14.03 -1.99 -1.84
C ASP A 74 13.75 -2.11 -0.33
N LEU A 75 14.45 -1.32 0.50
CA LEU A 75 14.14 -1.15 1.94
C LEU A 75 12.69 -0.72 2.18
N THR A 76 11.98 -0.29 1.13
CA THR A 76 10.59 0.15 1.10
C THR A 76 9.59 -0.88 0.56
N GLU A 77 9.97 -2.10 0.13
CA GLU A 77 8.98 -3.17 -0.13
C GLU A 77 8.19 -3.55 1.15
N GLN A 78 8.62 -3.05 2.32
CA GLN A 78 7.94 -3.22 3.59
C GLN A 78 7.43 -1.93 4.24
N GLY A 79 7.51 -0.78 3.55
CA GLY A 79 6.89 0.48 4.00
C GLY A 79 7.38 1.07 5.33
N VAL A 80 8.31 0.42 6.04
CA VAL A 80 8.82 0.86 7.33
C VAL A 80 10.33 0.57 7.40
N PRO A 81 11.19 1.60 7.52
CA PRO A 81 12.62 1.40 7.81
C PRO A 81 12.81 0.52 9.07
N GLY A 82 13.58 -0.57 8.97
CA GLY A 82 13.74 -1.55 10.06
C GLY A 82 14.35 -1.01 11.37
N PHE A 83 14.77 0.26 11.43
CA PHE A 83 15.20 0.95 12.65
C PHE A 83 14.09 1.78 13.32
N LEU A 84 12.98 2.04 12.62
CA LEU A 84 11.80 2.65 13.22
C LEU A 84 11.00 1.55 13.91
N ASN A 85 10.91 1.62 15.23
CA ASN A 85 10.05 0.76 16.03
C ASN A 85 8.57 1.21 15.87
N ILE A 86 8.09 1.31 14.63
CA ILE A 86 6.71 1.62 14.29
C ILE A 86 5.93 0.33 14.46
N THR A 87 5.06 0.31 15.46
CA THR A 87 4.06 -0.74 15.57
C THR A 87 2.99 -0.50 14.50
N THR A 88 2.70 -1.52 13.70
CA THR A 88 1.57 -1.49 12.77
C THR A 88 0.28 -1.87 13.48
N ALA A 89 0.34 -2.19 14.78
CA ALA A 89 -0.85 -2.51 15.57
C ALA A 89 -1.86 -1.36 15.52
N PRO A 90 -3.16 -1.67 15.38
CA PRO A 90 -3.75 -3.00 15.47
C PRO A 90 -3.71 -3.81 14.16
N PHE A 91 -3.15 -3.29 13.07
CA PHE A 91 -3.09 -3.93 11.76
C PHE A 91 -1.95 -4.96 11.64
N VAL A 92 -2.28 -6.08 11.00
CA VAL A 92 -1.37 -7.17 10.66
C VAL A 92 -1.05 -7.08 9.17
N LYS A 93 0.22 -7.28 8.82
CA LYS A 93 0.65 -7.34 7.42
C LYS A 93 0.31 -8.71 6.83
N ILE A 94 -0.44 -8.72 5.73
CA ILE A 94 -0.77 -9.94 4.96
C ILE A 94 -0.49 -9.62 3.48
N GLY A 95 0.42 -10.39 2.85
CA GLY A 95 0.91 -10.02 1.51
C GLY A 95 1.49 -8.60 1.49
N SER A 96 0.98 -7.76 0.58
CA SER A 96 1.35 -6.34 0.46
C SER A 96 0.45 -5.38 1.24
N GLY A 97 -0.60 -5.86 1.91
CA GLY A 97 -1.58 -5.03 2.61
C GLY A 97 -1.47 -5.09 4.14
N TYR A 98 -2.20 -4.19 4.80
CA TYR A 98 -2.30 -4.10 6.25
C TYR A 98 -3.76 -4.20 6.67
N TYR A 99 -4.07 -5.19 7.52
CA TYR A 99 -5.46 -5.56 7.81
C TYR A 99 -5.73 -5.67 9.30
N PHE A 100 -6.90 -5.23 9.71
CA PHE A 100 -7.44 -5.47 11.04
C PHE A 100 -8.61 -6.44 10.93
N VAL A 101 -8.49 -7.60 11.59
CA VAL A 101 -9.55 -8.61 11.59
C VAL A 101 -10.32 -8.55 12.90
N GLU A 102 -11.59 -8.14 12.83
CA GLU A 102 -12.52 -8.20 13.95
C GLU A 102 -13.22 -9.56 13.96
N SER A 103 -12.71 -10.47 14.79
CA SER A 103 -13.21 -11.83 14.95
C SER A 103 -13.86 -12.10 16.31
N ALA A 104 -13.96 -11.11 17.19
CA ALA A 104 -14.57 -11.25 18.51
C ALA A 104 -16.05 -10.88 18.50
N ASN A 105 -16.43 -9.82 17.78
CA ASN A 105 -17.78 -9.29 17.74
C ASN A 105 -18.31 -9.23 16.31
N LYS A 106 -19.40 -9.95 16.06
CA LYS A 106 -20.11 -9.89 14.79
C LYS A 106 -20.92 -8.59 14.67
N LYS A 107 -20.95 -8.02 13.47
CA LYS A 107 -21.60 -6.75 13.15
C LYS A 107 -22.44 -6.90 11.88
N ASN A 108 -23.43 -6.02 11.72
CA ASN A 108 -24.06 -5.84 10.42
C ASN A 108 -23.12 -5.07 9.49
N TRP A 109 -23.41 -5.09 8.19
CA TRP A 109 -22.50 -4.52 7.18
C TRP A 109 -22.23 -3.02 7.44
N PHE A 110 -23.26 -2.27 7.84
CA PHE A 110 -23.15 -0.83 8.10
C PHE A 110 -22.24 -0.52 9.31
N ASP A 111 -22.41 -1.26 10.41
CA ASP A 111 -21.58 -1.12 11.61
C ASP A 111 -20.14 -1.61 11.36
N ALA A 112 -19.97 -2.67 10.58
CA ALA A 112 -18.65 -3.14 10.13
C ALA A 112 -17.93 -2.06 9.32
N TYR A 113 -18.60 -1.49 8.32
CA TYR A 113 -18.04 -0.42 7.49
C TYR A 113 -17.69 0.82 8.33
N GLU A 114 -18.61 1.28 9.19
CA GLU A 114 -18.35 2.42 10.09
C GLU A 114 -17.17 2.15 11.03
N SER A 115 -17.06 0.93 11.56
CA SER A 115 -15.97 0.53 12.45
C SER A 115 -14.61 0.63 11.76
N CYS A 116 -14.49 0.19 10.50
CA CYS A 116 -13.27 0.37 9.73
C CYS A 116 -12.96 1.85 9.51
N ARG A 117 -13.96 2.65 9.13
CA ARG A 117 -13.81 4.09 8.93
C ARG A 117 -13.36 4.84 10.18
N ARG A 118 -13.77 4.41 11.38
CA ARG A 118 -13.30 4.98 12.67
C ARG A 118 -11.82 4.73 12.96
N MET A 119 -11.19 3.78 12.25
CA MET A 119 -9.76 3.47 12.35
C MET A 119 -8.96 4.04 11.18
N ASP A 120 -9.52 4.99 10.43
CA ASP A 120 -8.96 5.53 9.18
C ASP A 120 -8.65 4.43 8.13
N ALA A 121 -9.42 3.35 8.18
CA ALA A 121 -9.36 2.21 7.28
C ALA A 121 -10.68 2.07 6.51
N ASP A 122 -10.70 1.22 5.50
CA ASP A 122 -11.91 0.85 4.78
C ASP A 122 -12.28 -0.61 5.05
N LEU A 123 -13.54 -0.98 4.85
CA LEU A 123 -13.90 -2.40 4.82
C LEU A 123 -13.22 -3.02 3.59
N ILE A 124 -12.65 -4.22 3.74
CA ILE A 124 -11.71 -4.79 2.76
C ILE A 124 -12.26 -4.77 1.33
N THR A 125 -11.41 -4.39 0.38
CA THR A 125 -11.60 -4.59 -1.06
C THR A 125 -10.63 -5.69 -1.50
N PHE A 126 -11.04 -6.56 -2.42
CA PHE A 126 -10.12 -7.51 -3.03
C PHE A 126 -9.80 -7.04 -4.45
N ASP A 127 -8.55 -6.64 -4.68
CA ASP A 127 -8.03 -6.22 -5.97
C ASP A 127 -7.69 -7.43 -6.86
N SER A 128 -7.49 -8.61 -6.26
CA SER A 128 -7.17 -9.83 -6.98
C SER A 128 -7.52 -11.11 -6.23
N LEU A 129 -7.65 -12.21 -6.97
CA LEU A 129 -7.78 -13.55 -6.39
C LEU A 129 -6.56 -13.94 -5.54
N VAL A 130 -5.37 -13.42 -5.87
CA VAL A 130 -4.13 -13.68 -5.11
C VAL A 130 -4.25 -13.12 -3.69
N GLU A 131 -4.68 -11.86 -3.57
CA GLU A 131 -4.92 -11.21 -2.29
C GLU A 131 -6.00 -11.93 -1.48
N MET A 132 -7.12 -12.29 -2.11
CA MET A 132 -8.19 -13.05 -1.45
C MET A 132 -7.70 -14.39 -0.89
N ASN A 133 -6.85 -15.10 -1.64
CA ASN A 133 -6.27 -16.36 -1.18
C ASN A 133 -5.32 -16.15 0.00
N GLN A 134 -4.47 -15.12 -0.03
CA GLN A 134 -3.56 -14.78 1.08
C GLN A 134 -4.33 -14.44 2.36
N ILE A 135 -5.42 -13.67 2.25
CA ILE A 135 -6.31 -13.37 3.37
C ILE A 135 -7.00 -14.63 3.89
N THR A 136 -7.53 -15.46 2.98
CA THR A 136 -8.20 -16.71 3.34
C THR A 136 -7.26 -17.67 4.09
N GLU A 137 -6.04 -17.86 3.60
CA GLU A 137 -4.99 -18.68 4.24
C GLU A 137 -4.66 -18.15 5.63
N TYR A 138 -4.42 -16.84 5.75
CA TYR A 138 -4.17 -16.21 7.06
C TYR A 138 -5.31 -16.45 8.04
N LEU A 139 -6.56 -16.27 7.61
CA LEU A 139 -7.74 -16.47 8.45
C LEU A 139 -7.86 -17.91 8.92
N ILE A 140 -7.66 -18.90 8.03
CA ILE A 140 -7.69 -20.32 8.37
C ILE A 140 -6.60 -20.68 9.41
N ASP A 141 -5.39 -20.15 9.24
CA ASP A 141 -4.26 -20.49 10.10
C ASP A 141 -4.35 -19.86 11.49
N THR A 142 -5.00 -18.70 11.63
CA THR A 142 -4.90 -17.87 12.83
C THR A 142 -6.21 -17.68 13.60
N ILE A 143 -7.35 -17.70 12.91
CA ILE A 143 -8.63 -17.24 13.49
C ILE A 143 -9.71 -18.31 13.34
N VAL A 144 -9.82 -18.87 12.14
CA VAL A 144 -10.92 -19.72 11.72
C VAL A 144 -10.45 -21.17 11.75
N ALA A 145 -10.87 -21.95 12.76
CA ALA A 145 -10.82 -23.41 12.63
C ALA A 145 -11.60 -23.81 11.35
N GLN A 146 -11.40 -25.00 10.77
CA GLN A 146 -11.98 -25.45 9.47
C GLN A 146 -13.53 -25.43 9.33
N ASN A 147 -14.25 -24.76 10.24
CA ASN A 147 -15.67 -24.47 10.22
C ASN A 147 -16.03 -23.28 9.32
N LEU A 148 -17.31 -23.19 8.98
CA LEU A 148 -17.89 -22.05 8.27
C LEU A 148 -17.67 -20.73 9.03
N SER A 149 -17.11 -19.73 8.36
CA SER A 149 -17.08 -18.34 8.84
C SER A 149 -17.28 -17.34 7.71
N LEU A 150 -17.90 -16.22 8.07
CA LEU A 150 -18.30 -15.16 7.16
C LEU A 150 -17.69 -13.85 7.66
N PHE A 151 -17.05 -13.11 6.75
CA PHE A 151 -16.42 -11.82 7.01
C PHE A 151 -16.94 -10.80 6.01
N TRP A 152 -17.52 -9.70 6.47
CA TRP A 152 -17.95 -8.62 5.58
C TRP A 152 -16.79 -8.06 4.76
N SER A 153 -17.05 -7.81 3.48
CA SER A 153 -16.22 -7.03 2.57
C SER A 153 -16.94 -5.74 2.18
N SER A 154 -16.26 -4.84 1.48
CA SER A 154 -16.88 -3.59 0.99
C SER A 154 -17.84 -3.77 -0.18
N GLY A 155 -18.07 -5.00 -0.66
CA GLY A 155 -18.90 -5.22 -1.85
C GLY A 155 -20.38 -4.97 -1.59
N THR A 156 -21.04 -4.27 -2.52
CA THR A 156 -22.48 -3.96 -2.47
C THR A 156 -23.05 -3.75 -3.89
N ASP A 157 -24.36 -3.89 -4.07
CA ASP A 157 -25.08 -3.53 -5.31
C ASP A 157 -26.00 -2.31 -5.14
N PHE A 158 -25.80 -1.50 -4.10
CA PHE A 158 -26.69 -0.39 -3.74
C PHE A 158 -26.91 0.65 -4.85
N ALA A 159 -25.94 0.82 -5.76
CA ALA A 159 -26.04 1.76 -6.86
C ALA A 159 -26.94 1.25 -8.00
N GLU A 160 -26.90 -0.05 -8.27
CA GLU A 160 -27.59 -0.71 -9.38
C GLU A 160 -27.74 -2.19 -9.04
N GLN A 161 -28.99 -2.67 -8.93
CA GLN A 161 -29.33 -4.06 -8.61
C GLN A 161 -28.54 -5.05 -9.47
N ASP A 162 -28.02 -6.11 -8.85
CA ASP A 162 -27.24 -7.18 -9.49
C ASP A 162 -25.89 -6.74 -10.09
N LYS A 163 -25.46 -5.49 -9.83
CA LYS A 163 -24.17 -4.95 -10.25
C LYS A 163 -23.33 -4.59 -9.03
N HIS A 164 -22.67 -5.62 -8.50
CA HIS A 164 -21.84 -5.49 -7.32
C HIS A 164 -20.56 -4.72 -7.59
N VAL A 165 -20.31 -3.71 -6.76
CA VAL A 165 -19.12 -2.86 -6.78
C VAL A 165 -18.52 -2.80 -5.38
N TRP A 166 -17.22 -2.57 -5.32
CA TRP A 166 -16.54 -2.24 -4.06
C TRP A 166 -16.97 -0.85 -3.60
N PHE A 167 -17.68 -0.75 -2.48
CA PHE A 167 -18.16 0.53 -1.95
C PHE A 167 -17.01 1.50 -1.63
N SER A 168 -15.83 0.97 -1.28
CA SER A 168 -14.65 1.77 -0.92
C SER A 168 -14.01 2.50 -2.11
N ASN A 169 -14.08 1.97 -3.34
CA ASN A 169 -13.39 2.55 -4.51
C ASN A 169 -14.24 2.63 -5.80
N GLY A 170 -15.47 2.09 -5.78
CA GLY A 170 -16.42 2.10 -6.89
C GLY A 170 -16.11 1.13 -8.04
N GLN A 171 -15.09 0.29 -7.93
CA GLN A 171 -14.73 -0.66 -8.97
C GLN A 171 -15.70 -1.86 -9.01
N LEU A 172 -15.92 -2.40 -10.20
CA LEU A 172 -16.73 -3.61 -10.39
C LEU A 172 -16.02 -4.82 -9.79
N ILE A 173 -16.76 -5.67 -9.06
CA ILE A 173 -16.20 -6.91 -8.51
C ILE A 173 -15.95 -7.91 -9.64
N SER A 174 -14.75 -8.48 -9.66
CA SER A 174 -14.36 -9.47 -10.67
C SER A 174 -15.08 -10.80 -10.48
N SER A 175 -15.46 -11.46 -11.58
CA SER A 175 -16.27 -12.69 -11.55
C SER A 175 -15.55 -13.88 -10.93
N ASP A 176 -14.21 -13.90 -10.94
CA ASP A 176 -13.37 -14.96 -10.39
C ASP A 176 -13.27 -14.96 -8.86
N LEU A 177 -13.78 -13.91 -8.21
CA LEU A 177 -13.80 -13.76 -6.75
C LEU A 177 -15.04 -14.42 -6.11
N TRP A 178 -16.08 -14.70 -6.88
CA TRP A 178 -17.34 -15.26 -6.39
C TRP A 178 -17.28 -16.77 -6.21
N LEU A 179 -18.00 -17.27 -5.20
CA LEU A 179 -18.26 -18.70 -5.09
C LEU A 179 -19.15 -19.18 -6.24
N PRO A 180 -19.06 -20.46 -6.62
CA PRO A 180 -19.94 -21.02 -7.64
C PRO A 180 -21.42 -20.82 -7.30
N GLY A 181 -22.14 -20.08 -8.15
CA GLY A 181 -23.56 -19.77 -7.97
C GLY A 181 -23.84 -18.40 -7.35
N GLU A 182 -22.81 -17.66 -6.95
CA GLU A 182 -22.92 -16.30 -6.40
C GLU A 182 -22.57 -15.22 -7.46
N PRO A 183 -23.07 -13.98 -7.31
CA PRO A 183 -24.12 -13.59 -6.37
C PRO A 183 -25.49 -14.18 -6.78
N ASN A 184 -26.30 -14.60 -5.81
CA ASN A 184 -27.56 -15.31 -6.07
C ASN A 184 -28.82 -14.49 -5.73
N ASN A 185 -28.63 -13.38 -5.01
CA ASN A 185 -29.66 -12.43 -4.58
C ASN A 185 -30.87 -13.09 -3.93
N LEU A 186 -30.66 -13.90 -2.89
CA LEU A 186 -31.70 -14.74 -2.32
C LEU A 186 -32.87 -13.91 -1.80
N HIS A 187 -34.05 -14.17 -2.38
CA HIS A 187 -35.29 -13.45 -2.11
C HIS A 187 -35.26 -11.95 -2.45
N ASN A 188 -34.35 -11.51 -3.33
CA ASN A 188 -34.14 -10.10 -3.71
C ASN A 188 -33.80 -9.21 -2.50
N LYS A 189 -32.90 -9.67 -1.64
CA LYS A 189 -32.55 -8.99 -0.37
C LYS A 189 -31.06 -9.01 -0.04
N GLU A 190 -30.24 -9.65 -0.86
CA GLU A 190 -28.82 -9.82 -0.60
C GLU A 190 -28.06 -8.75 -1.37
N HIS A 191 -27.66 -7.69 -0.66
CA HIS A 191 -27.14 -6.46 -1.25
C HIS A 191 -25.75 -6.10 -0.72
N CYS A 192 -25.18 -6.96 0.13
CA CYS A 192 -23.88 -6.77 0.77
C CYS A 192 -23.06 -8.05 0.71
N ASP A 193 -21.78 -7.91 0.43
CA ASP A 193 -20.93 -9.05 0.11
C ASP A 193 -20.05 -9.45 1.28
N ASN A 194 -19.88 -10.75 1.48
CA ASN A 194 -18.99 -11.31 2.47
C ASN A 194 -18.00 -12.30 1.86
N LEU A 195 -16.80 -12.37 2.41
CA LEU A 195 -15.89 -13.49 2.23
C LEU A 195 -16.40 -14.67 3.07
N LYS A 196 -16.80 -15.74 2.38
CA LYS A 196 -17.27 -16.99 2.97
C LYS A 196 -16.16 -18.02 2.91
N ILE A 197 -15.74 -18.48 4.08
CA ILE A 197 -14.72 -19.52 4.23
C ILE A 197 -15.40 -20.80 4.70
N ASN A 198 -15.24 -21.88 3.94
CA ASN A 198 -15.79 -23.20 4.25
C ASN A 198 -14.85 -24.31 3.79
N ASN A 199 -14.55 -25.28 4.67
CA ASN A 199 -13.66 -26.42 4.38
C ASN A 199 -12.32 -26.02 3.73
N GLY A 200 -11.74 -24.90 4.16
CA GLY A 200 -10.44 -24.43 3.68
C GLY A 200 -10.46 -23.69 2.33
N LEU A 201 -11.65 -23.38 1.79
CA LEU A 201 -11.81 -22.58 0.57
C LEU A 201 -12.54 -21.27 0.90
N GLY A 202 -12.11 -20.18 0.28
CA GLY A 202 -12.70 -18.84 0.41
C GLY A 202 -13.25 -18.34 -0.92
N GLY A 203 -14.34 -17.57 -0.87
CA GLY A 203 -14.88 -16.82 -2.00
C GLY A 203 -16.02 -15.90 -1.57
N LEU A 204 -16.44 -15.00 -2.45
CA LEU A 204 -17.52 -14.05 -2.17
C LEU A 204 -18.91 -14.70 -2.24
N ASN A 205 -19.80 -14.17 -1.42
CA ASN A 205 -21.21 -14.50 -1.30
C ASN A 205 -21.96 -13.20 -1.00
N ASP A 206 -23.05 -12.91 -1.69
CA ASP A 206 -23.96 -11.81 -1.33
C ASP A 206 -24.89 -12.27 -0.20
N ASP A 207 -25.17 -11.39 0.76
CA ASP A 207 -26.04 -11.67 1.89
C ASP A 207 -26.80 -10.39 2.29
N ARG A 208 -27.79 -10.54 3.17
CA ARG A 208 -28.57 -9.42 3.68
C ARG A 208 -27.67 -8.58 4.58
N CYS A 209 -27.57 -7.29 4.28
CA CYS A 209 -26.73 -6.35 5.00
C CYS A 209 -26.98 -6.28 6.52
N ALA A 210 -28.14 -6.72 7.00
CA ALA A 210 -28.52 -6.75 8.41
C ALA A 210 -28.03 -7.98 9.18
N GLU A 211 -27.53 -9.02 8.50
CA GLU A 211 -26.97 -10.22 9.14
C GLU A 211 -25.70 -9.88 9.92
N LEU A 212 -25.33 -10.73 10.89
CA LEU A 212 -24.20 -10.49 11.76
C LEU A 212 -23.01 -11.39 11.38
N HIS A 213 -21.97 -10.77 10.81
CA HIS A 213 -20.73 -11.44 10.40
C HIS A 213 -19.51 -10.77 11.03
N TYR A 214 -18.36 -11.43 10.96
CA TYR A 214 -17.09 -10.80 11.30
C TYR A 214 -16.72 -9.75 10.24
N SER A 215 -15.65 -8.99 10.44
CA SER A 215 -15.26 -7.96 9.46
C SER A 215 -13.75 -7.83 9.34
N ILE A 216 -13.30 -7.47 8.14
CA ILE A 216 -11.89 -7.22 7.85
C ILE A 216 -11.78 -5.79 7.36
N CYS A 217 -10.99 -4.99 8.07
CA CYS A 217 -10.66 -3.64 7.67
C CYS A 217 -9.30 -3.64 6.98
N GLU A 218 -9.18 -2.92 5.88
CA GLU A 218 -7.97 -2.70 5.12
C GLU A 218 -7.49 -1.26 5.35
N ALA A 219 -6.28 -1.11 5.87
CA ALA A 219 -5.66 0.19 5.99
C ALA A 219 -5.22 0.70 4.61
N PRO A 220 -5.30 2.02 4.35
CA PRO A 220 -4.71 2.59 3.16
C PRO A 220 -3.24 2.20 3.09
N GLN A 221 -2.78 1.83 1.88
CA GLN A 221 -1.36 1.63 1.64
C GLN A 221 -0.59 2.84 2.19
N PRO A 222 0.49 2.66 2.96
CA PRO A 222 1.26 3.77 3.49
C PRO A 222 1.67 4.66 2.31
N LYS A 223 1.07 5.86 2.22
CA LYS A 223 1.54 6.86 1.27
C LYS A 223 2.97 7.13 1.67
N THR A 224 3.92 6.83 0.78
CA THR A 224 5.34 7.06 1.02
C THR A 224 5.51 8.52 1.41
N ALA A 225 5.72 8.78 2.70
CA ALA A 225 6.01 10.11 3.18
C ALA A 225 7.49 10.37 2.86
N SER A 226 7.74 10.97 1.71
CA SER A 226 9.03 11.59 1.42
C SER A 226 9.13 12.84 2.31
N PHE A 227 9.73 12.68 3.49
CA PHE A 227 10.04 13.83 4.34
C PHE A 227 11.23 14.57 3.76
N ILE A 228 10.97 15.73 3.15
CA ILE A 228 11.97 16.78 2.97
C ILE A 228 12.11 17.44 4.34
N ILE A 229 13.21 17.20 5.02
CA ILE A 229 13.55 17.91 6.27
C ILE A 229 14.54 19.00 5.88
N TRP A 230 14.10 20.26 5.98
CA TRP A 230 14.93 21.45 5.88
C TRP A 230 15.62 21.78 7.22
#